data_AF-A0A8J5D252-F1
#
_entry.id   AF-A0A8J5D252-F1
#
_cell.length_a   1.000
_cell.length_b   1.000
_cell.length_c   1.000
_cell.angle_alpha   90.00
_cell.angle_beta   90.00
_cell.angle_gamma   90.00
#
_symmetry.space_group_name_H-M   'P 1'
#
loop_
_entity.id
_entity.type
_entity.pdbx_description
1 polymer ?
#
loop_
_entity_poly.entity_id
_entity_poly.type
_entity_poly.pdbx_seq_one_letter_code
_entity_poly.pdbx_strand_id
1 'polypeptide(L)'
;MTGRPHEGVPSIVMHDVREIETWILRLLSAPVCVPGKTRVELELLSRELHAPITFALPDHTRFSFIDFPLHLPLELLGVDSCIKVLVLIILEQKIVLQSRDNNALSMSVLAFVTMIYPLEYMFPIIPLLPTCMSCSEQLLLAPTPYIIGVPASFLRYKNQFQ
;
A
#
# COMPACT_ATOMS: atom_id res chain seq x y z
N MET A 1 17.69 -20.83 -8.09
CA MET A 1 18.11 -21.39 -6.80
C MET A 1 17.78 -22.87 -6.81
N THR A 2 18.76 -23.74 -6.99
CA THR A 2 18.54 -25.20 -7.08
C THR A 2 18.59 -25.81 -5.69
N GLY A 3 17.43 -25.98 -5.06
CA GLY A 3 17.29 -26.69 -3.78
C GLY A 3 17.62 -28.18 -3.95
N ARG A 4 18.58 -28.68 -3.17
CA ARG A 4 18.83 -30.13 -3.05
C ARG A 4 17.60 -30.79 -2.40
N PRO A 5 17.12 -31.94 -2.90
CA PRO A 5 16.03 -32.66 -2.25
C PRO A 5 16.52 -33.17 -0.90
N HIS A 6 15.94 -32.65 0.18
CA HIS A 6 16.14 -33.17 1.53
C HIS A 6 15.35 -34.49 1.63
N GLU A 7 16.03 -35.61 1.89
CA GLU A 7 15.40 -36.93 2.06
C GLU A 7 14.33 -36.84 3.16
N GLY A 8 13.06 -37.02 2.79
CA GLY A 8 11.93 -37.09 3.74
C GLY A 8 10.72 -36.22 3.42
N VAL A 9 10.77 -35.31 2.45
CA VAL A 9 9.58 -34.50 2.08
C VAL A 9 8.62 -35.35 1.24
N PRO A 10 7.33 -35.49 1.65
CA PRO A 10 6.33 -36.21 0.87
C PRO A 10 6.20 -35.65 -0.56
N SER A 11 6.04 -36.53 -1.55
CA SER A 11 5.96 -36.15 -2.98
C SER A 11 4.86 -35.13 -3.28
N ILE A 12 3.75 -35.18 -2.54
CA ILE A 12 2.64 -34.23 -2.64
C ILE A 12 3.07 -32.79 -2.27
N VAL A 13 3.85 -32.63 -1.20
CA VAL A 13 4.32 -31.31 -0.76
C VAL A 13 5.30 -30.72 -1.78
N MET A 14 6.17 -31.56 -2.36
CA MET A 14 7.08 -31.12 -3.43
C MET A 14 6.35 -30.70 -4.71
N HIS A 15 5.21 -31.33 -5.01
CA HIS A 15 4.34 -30.92 -6.12
C HIS A 15 3.74 -29.53 -5.86
N ASP A 16 3.13 -29.33 -4.69
CA ASP A 16 2.47 -28.07 -4.34
C ASP A 16 3.44 -26.89 -4.31
N VAL A 17 4.65 -27.10 -3.76
CA VAL A 17 5.72 -26.08 -3.77
C VAL A 17 6.10 -25.69 -5.19
N ARG A 18 6.28 -26.67 -6.08
CA ARG A 18 6.61 -26.40 -7.49
C ARG A 18 5.47 -25.68 -8.22
N GLU A 19 4.22 -25.98 -7.85
CA GLU A 19 3.05 -25.29 -8.39
C GLU A 19 3.05 -23.81 -7.99
N ILE A 20 3.25 -23.51 -6.70
CA ILE A 20 3.35 -22.15 -6.19
C ILE A 20 4.52 -21.39 -6.85
N GLU A 21 5.69 -22.01 -6.97
CA GLU A 21 6.83 -21.41 -7.66
C GLU A 21 6.48 -21.08 -9.12
N THR A 22 5.79 -21.99 -9.80
CA THR A 22 5.34 -21.78 -11.19
C THR A 22 4.35 -20.62 -11.28
N TRP A 23 3.42 -20.48 -10.32
CA TRP A 23 2.48 -19.35 -10.28
C TRP A 23 3.19 -18.03 -10.06
N ILE A 24 4.13 -17.99 -9.11
CA ILE A 24 4.93 -16.79 -8.84
C ILE A 24 5.70 -16.39 -10.10
N LEU A 25 6.36 -17.35 -10.76
CA LEU A 25 7.10 -17.08 -12.00
C LEU A 25 6.19 -16.60 -13.12
N ARG A 26 5.00 -17.19 -13.29
CA ARG A 26 4.01 -16.74 -14.29
C ARG A 26 3.54 -15.31 -14.01
N LEU A 27 3.25 -14.99 -12.76
CA LEU A 27 2.83 -13.65 -12.35
C LEU A 27 3.94 -12.62 -12.57
N LEU A 28 5.17 -12.93 -12.16
CA LEU A 28 6.32 -12.05 -12.33
C LEU A 28 6.75 -11.87 -13.79
N SER A 29 6.50 -12.87 -14.64
CA SER A 29 6.82 -12.83 -16.07
C SER A 29 5.67 -12.27 -16.92
N ALA A 30 4.53 -11.96 -16.32
CA ALA A 30 3.38 -11.42 -17.04
C ALA A 30 3.70 -10.01 -17.57
N PRO A 31 3.38 -9.71 -18.85
CA PRO A 31 3.58 -8.37 -19.38
C PRO A 31 2.67 -7.35 -18.67
N VAL A 32 3.16 -6.13 -18.47
CA VAL A 32 2.33 -5.03 -17.95
C VAL A 32 1.25 -4.67 -18.97
N CYS A 33 0.00 -4.56 -18.53
CA CYS A 33 -1.11 -4.18 -19.40
C CYS A 33 -0.92 -2.73 -19.90
N VAL A 34 -1.34 -2.44 -21.12
CA VAL A 34 -1.39 -1.09 -21.66
C VAL A 34 -2.74 -0.48 -21.30
N PRO A 35 -2.77 0.65 -20.56
CA PRO A 35 -4.01 1.35 -20.17
C PRO A 35 -5.03 1.44 -21.32
N GLY A 36 -6.23 0.92 -21.08
CA GLY A 36 -7.35 0.96 -22.03
C GLY A 36 -7.19 0.15 -23.33
N LYS A 37 -6.07 -0.56 -23.54
CA LYS A 37 -5.74 -1.20 -24.82
C LYS A 37 -5.52 -2.70 -24.75
N THR A 38 -4.87 -3.19 -23.69
CA THR A 38 -4.59 -4.63 -23.56
C THR A 38 -5.09 -5.17 -22.24
N ARG A 39 -5.46 -6.46 -22.25
CA ARG A 39 -5.76 -7.27 -21.07
C ARG A 39 -4.87 -8.51 -21.09
N VAL A 40 -4.46 -8.97 -19.93
CA VAL A 40 -3.64 -10.17 -19.75
C VAL A 40 -4.45 -11.20 -18.98
N GLU A 41 -4.64 -12.37 -19.58
CA GLU A 41 -5.31 -13.50 -18.94
C GLU A 41 -4.24 -14.45 -18.41
N LEU A 42 -4.13 -14.58 -17.09
CA LEU A 42 -3.18 -15.48 -16.43
C LEU A 42 -3.88 -16.72 -15.90
N GLU A 43 -3.47 -17.87 -16.44
CA GLU A 43 -3.79 -19.17 -15.88
C GLU A 43 -2.77 -19.51 -14.80
N LEU A 44 -3.11 -19.14 -13.56
CA LEU A 44 -2.31 -19.47 -12.40
C LEU A 44 -2.59 -20.93 -12.01
N LEU A 45 -3.84 -21.27 -11.72
CA LEU A 45 -4.30 -22.61 -11.32
C LEU A 45 -4.78 -23.48 -12.50
N SER A 46 -4.93 -24.79 -12.28
CA SER A 46 -5.58 -25.67 -13.26
C SER A 46 -6.98 -25.16 -13.63
N ARG A 47 -7.31 -25.19 -14.93
CA ARG A 47 -8.61 -24.73 -15.48
C ARG A 47 -9.81 -25.46 -14.90
N GLU A 48 -9.60 -26.64 -14.33
CA GLU A 48 -10.62 -27.44 -13.66
C GLU A 48 -11.03 -26.85 -12.31
N LEU A 49 -10.14 -26.09 -11.65
CA LEU A 49 -10.39 -25.48 -10.35
C LEU A 49 -10.79 -24.00 -10.44
N HIS A 50 -10.19 -23.22 -11.35
CA HIS A 50 -10.46 -21.78 -11.44
C HIS A 50 -10.40 -21.24 -12.87
N ALA A 51 -11.22 -20.22 -13.14
CA ALA A 51 -11.14 -19.43 -14.36
C ALA A 51 -9.84 -18.60 -14.39
N PRO A 52 -9.30 -18.27 -15.59
CA PRO A 52 -8.14 -17.41 -15.71
C PRO A 52 -8.36 -16.04 -15.06
N ILE A 53 -7.34 -15.52 -14.36
CA ILE A 53 -7.40 -14.19 -13.75
C ILE A 53 -7.07 -13.16 -14.84
N THR A 54 -7.97 -12.19 -15.04
CA THR A 54 -7.79 -11.14 -16.04
C THR A 54 -7.23 -9.87 -15.38
N PHE A 55 -6.11 -9.39 -15.88
CA PHE A 55 -5.52 -8.10 -15.53
C PHE A 55 -5.76 -7.11 -16.67
N ALA A 56 -6.15 -5.89 -16.32
CA ALA A 56 -6.31 -4.78 -17.26
C ALA A 56 -6.08 -3.46 -16.51
N LEU A 57 -5.61 -2.43 -17.22
CA LEU A 57 -5.48 -1.08 -16.67
C LEU A 57 -6.56 -0.16 -17.27
N PRO A 58 -7.17 0.72 -16.46
CA PRO A 58 -8.14 1.70 -16.95
C PRO A 58 -7.46 2.70 -17.88
N ASP A 59 -8.22 3.27 -18.82
CA ASP A 59 -7.73 4.36 -19.69
C ASP A 59 -7.51 5.66 -18.88
N HIS A 60 -6.68 6.57 -19.40
CA HIS A 60 -6.29 7.83 -18.77
C HIS A 60 -7.45 8.82 -18.57
N THR A 61 -8.63 8.53 -19.13
CA THR A 61 -9.87 9.31 -18.96
C THR A 61 -10.67 8.91 -17.72
N ARG A 62 -10.26 7.86 -17.00
CA ARG A 62 -10.87 7.40 -15.75
C ARG A 62 -9.99 7.75 -14.55
N PHE A 63 -10.61 7.90 -13.38
CA PHE A 63 -9.87 7.91 -12.13
C PHE A 63 -9.09 6.61 -11.99
N SER A 64 -7.84 6.71 -11.53
CA SER A 64 -7.03 5.55 -11.21
C SER A 64 -7.78 4.66 -10.21
N PHE A 65 -7.76 3.35 -10.45
CA PHE A 65 -8.23 2.42 -9.44
C PHE A 65 -7.33 2.55 -8.21
N ILE A 66 -7.98 2.69 -7.06
CA ILE A 66 -7.33 2.73 -5.76
C ILE A 66 -7.85 1.56 -4.94
N ASP A 67 -6.95 0.91 -4.22
CA ASP A 67 -7.25 -0.27 -3.43
C ASP A 67 -7.65 0.08 -1.99
N PHE A 68 -7.98 1.35 -1.73
CA PHE A 68 -8.33 1.87 -0.40
C PHE A 68 -9.59 2.76 -0.42
N PRO A 69 -10.37 2.78 0.67
CA PRO A 69 -11.64 3.53 0.74
C PRO A 69 -11.43 5.04 0.93
N LEU A 70 -11.86 5.85 -0.03
CA LEU A 70 -11.80 7.33 0.08
C LEU A 70 -12.71 7.93 1.16
N HIS A 71 -13.79 7.22 1.52
CA HIS A 71 -14.71 7.70 2.55
C HIS A 71 -14.16 7.50 3.96
N LEU A 72 -13.13 6.67 4.14
CA LEU A 72 -12.64 6.31 5.47
C LEU A 72 -12.17 7.50 6.30
N PRO A 73 -11.40 8.49 5.77
CA PRO A 73 -11.05 9.68 6.55
C PRO A 73 -12.26 10.50 7.02
N LEU A 74 -13.32 10.57 6.19
CA LEU A 74 -14.56 11.26 6.54
C LEU A 74 -15.32 10.51 7.65
N GLU A 75 -15.35 9.18 7.58
CA GLU A 75 -15.98 8.33 8.59
C GLU A 75 -15.26 8.43 9.94
N LEU A 76 -13.92 8.45 9.94
CA LEU A 76 -13.12 8.45 11.16
C LEU A 76 -12.97 9.83 11.81
N LEU A 77 -12.82 10.89 11.02
CA LEU A 77 -12.54 12.24 11.53
C LEU A 77 -13.77 13.17 11.54
N GLY A 78 -14.83 12.78 10.83
CA GLY A 78 -15.93 13.67 10.50
C GLY A 78 -15.56 14.70 9.42
N VAL A 79 -16.58 15.41 8.92
CA VAL A 79 -16.46 16.31 7.78
C VAL A 79 -15.53 17.49 8.07
N ASP A 80 -15.73 18.18 9.20
CA ASP A 80 -14.97 19.41 9.53
C ASP A 80 -13.46 19.14 9.65
N SER A 81 -13.09 18.08 10.36
CA SER A 81 -11.69 17.71 10.55
C SER A 81 -11.06 17.22 9.24
N CYS A 82 -11.80 16.45 8.43
CA CYS A 82 -11.34 15.99 7.13
C CYS A 82 -11.04 17.16 6.19
N ILE A 83 -11.92 18.16 6.14
CA ILE A 83 -11.70 19.39 5.34
C ILE A 83 -10.47 20.14 5.85
N LYS A 84 -10.28 20.28 7.17
CA LYS A 84 -9.08 20.92 7.73
C LYS A 84 -7.81 20.21 7.31
N VAL A 85 -7.78 18.88 7.35
CA VAL A 85 -6.61 18.10 6.91
C VAL A 85 -6.35 18.31 5.42
N LEU A 86 -7.39 18.27 4.56
CA LEU A 86 -7.24 18.57 3.13
C LEU A 86 -6.67 19.97 2.88
N VAL A 87 -7.14 20.98 3.62
CA VAL A 87 -6.60 22.35 3.54
C VAL A 87 -5.13 22.38 3.96
N LEU A 88 -4.75 21.70 5.04
CA LEU A 88 -3.35 21.61 5.47
C LEU A 88 -2.47 20.92 4.42
N ILE A 89 -2.99 19.91 3.72
CA ILE A 89 -2.28 19.20 2.64
C ILE A 89 -2.03 20.15 1.46
N ILE A 90 -3.06 20.88 1.03
CA ILE A 90 -2.97 21.86 -0.07
C ILE A 90 -2.02 23.01 0.29
N LEU A 91 -1.96 23.38 1.57
CA LEU A 91 -1.02 24.38 2.09
C LEU A 91 0.39 23.80 2.37
N GLU A 92 0.64 22.55 1.98
CA GLU A 92 1.94 21.88 2.13
C GLU A 92 2.47 21.96 3.57
N GLN A 93 1.60 21.69 4.55
CA GLN A 93 1.99 21.70 5.96
C GLN A 93 2.62 20.36 6.38
N LYS A 94 3.32 20.35 7.52
CA LYS A 94 3.79 19.11 8.16
C LYS A 94 2.62 18.46 8.89
N ILE A 95 2.19 17.30 8.41
CA ILE A 95 1.01 16.61 8.92
C ILE A 95 1.42 15.26 9.50
N VAL A 96 1.05 15.05 10.76
CA VAL A 96 1.17 13.77 11.45
C VAL A 96 -0.23 13.25 11.75
N LEU A 97 -0.56 12.09 11.18
CA LEU A 97 -1.80 11.37 11.45
C LEU A 97 -1.48 10.24 12.42
N GLN A 98 -2.28 10.09 13.48
CA GLN A 98 -2.05 9.04 14.48
C GLN A 98 -3.30 8.19 14.67
N SER A 99 -3.13 6.88 14.74
CA SER A 99 -4.20 5.94 15.07
C SER A 99 -3.67 4.72 15.83
N ARG A 100 -4.56 4.04 16.55
CA ARG A 100 -4.30 2.70 17.11
C ARG A 100 -4.46 1.59 16.05
N ASP A 101 -5.23 1.86 15.00
CA ASP A 101 -5.44 0.96 13.87
C ASP A 101 -4.50 1.37 12.72
N ASN A 102 -3.50 0.52 12.48
CA ASN A 102 -2.48 0.74 11.46
C ASN A 102 -3.04 0.63 10.03
N ASN A 103 -4.04 -0.23 9.81
CA ASN A 103 -4.65 -0.41 8.50
C ASN A 103 -5.46 0.84 8.16
N ALA A 104 -6.35 1.25 9.08
CA ALA A 104 -7.14 2.46 8.92
C ALA A 104 -6.27 3.71 8.72
N LEU A 105 -5.15 3.80 9.45
CA LEU A 105 -4.19 4.91 9.30
C LEU A 105 -3.54 4.95 7.92
N SER A 106 -3.01 3.82 7.46
CA SER A 106 -2.33 3.70 6.17
C SER A 106 -3.28 4.07 5.02
N MET A 107 -4.48 3.47 5.05
CA MET A 107 -5.53 3.74 4.06
C MET A 107 -5.97 5.21 4.10
N SER A 108 -6.10 5.79 5.30
CA SER A 108 -6.51 7.20 5.43
C SER A 108 -5.47 8.18 4.88
N VAL A 109 -4.17 7.93 5.12
CA VAL A 109 -3.10 8.76 4.56
C VAL A 109 -3.13 8.72 3.03
N LEU A 110 -3.25 7.53 2.44
CA LEU A 110 -3.33 7.36 0.99
C LEU A 110 -4.62 7.97 0.39
N ALA A 111 -5.75 7.84 1.09
CA ALA A 111 -7.00 8.45 0.71
C ALA A 111 -6.90 9.98 0.66
N PHE A 112 -6.30 10.59 1.68
CA PHE A 112 -6.08 12.04 1.74
C PHE A 112 -5.24 12.57 0.58
N VAL A 113 -4.15 11.89 0.23
CA VAL A 113 -3.30 12.25 -0.92
C VAL A 113 -4.04 12.07 -2.24
N THR A 114 -4.92 11.07 -2.33
CA THR A 114 -5.70 10.84 -3.56
C THR A 114 -6.83 11.85 -3.73
N MET A 115 -7.44 12.30 -2.62
CA MET A 115 -8.55 13.25 -2.62
C MET A 115 -8.18 14.64 -3.14
N ILE A 116 -6.91 15.01 -3.20
CA ILE A 116 -6.47 16.29 -3.77
C ILE A 116 -6.37 16.28 -5.30
N TYR A 117 -6.72 15.17 -5.98
CA TYR A 117 -6.81 15.11 -7.44
C TYR A 117 -7.55 16.35 -7.99
N PRO A 118 -7.01 17.02 -9.03
CA PRO A 118 -5.91 16.59 -9.91
C PRO A 118 -4.50 17.01 -9.43
N LEU A 119 -4.37 17.54 -8.22
CA LEU A 119 -3.07 17.95 -7.67
C LEU A 119 -2.24 16.74 -7.25
N GLU A 120 -0.94 16.85 -7.43
CA GLU A 120 0.04 15.85 -7.00
C GLU A 120 0.84 16.40 -5.82
N TYR A 121 0.85 15.66 -4.70
CA TYR A 121 1.63 16.03 -3.53
C TYR A 121 3.10 15.65 -3.74
N MET A 122 4.01 16.63 -3.69
CA MET A 122 5.42 16.45 -4.10
C MET A 122 6.38 16.10 -2.96
N PHE A 123 5.91 16.10 -1.72
CA PHE A 123 6.74 15.88 -0.53
C PHE A 123 6.58 14.45 0.03
N PRO A 124 7.46 14.03 0.97
CA PRO A 124 7.41 12.67 1.51
C PRO A 124 6.05 12.31 2.10
N ILE A 125 5.53 11.15 1.70
CA ILE A 125 4.34 10.52 2.25
C ILE A 125 4.77 9.17 2.84
N ILE A 126 4.52 8.98 4.14
CA ILE A 126 4.77 7.71 4.83
C ILE A 126 3.43 7.26 5.44
N PRO A 127 2.67 6.37 4.78
CA PRO A 127 1.35 5.94 5.27
C PRO A 127 1.39 5.31 6.65
N LEU A 128 2.47 4.61 6.97
CA LEU A 128 2.71 4.02 8.28
C LEU A 128 4.20 4.03 8.59
N LEU A 129 4.59 4.81 9.58
CA LEU A 129 5.97 4.90 10.04
C LEU A 129 6.34 3.62 10.82
N PRO A 130 7.38 2.88 10.41
CA PRO A 130 7.79 1.66 11.11
C PRO A 130 8.27 1.96 12.53
N THR A 131 7.79 1.17 13.49
CA THR A 131 8.08 1.33 14.92
C THR A 131 9.46 0.81 15.34
N CYS A 132 9.98 -0.18 14.62
CA CYS A 132 11.27 -0.82 14.91
C CYS A 132 12.47 -0.13 14.23
N MET A 133 12.25 0.93 13.46
CA MET A 133 13.33 1.71 12.87
C MET A 133 13.91 2.67 13.93
N SER A 134 15.17 2.44 14.31
CA SER A 134 15.90 3.38 15.15
C SER A 134 15.94 4.75 14.48
N CYS A 135 15.82 5.81 15.27
CA CYS A 135 15.86 7.19 14.79
C CYS A 135 14.75 7.63 13.81
N SER A 136 13.69 6.84 13.59
CA SER A 136 12.58 7.25 12.70
C SER A 136 11.85 8.53 13.13
N GLU A 137 11.99 8.95 14.39
CA GLU A 137 11.57 10.26 14.89
C GLU A 137 12.28 11.43 14.19
N GLN A 138 13.50 11.22 13.68
CA GLN A 138 14.24 12.24 12.94
C GLN A 138 13.54 12.60 11.63
N LEU A 139 12.73 11.69 11.07
CA LEU A 139 11.91 12.00 9.90
C LEU A 139 10.86 13.07 10.21
N LEU A 140 10.40 13.16 11.45
CA LEU A 140 9.48 14.22 11.90
C LEU A 140 10.18 15.58 12.02
N LEU A 141 11.52 15.58 12.15
CA LEU A 141 12.34 16.79 12.21
C LEU A 141 12.71 17.33 10.83
N ALA A 142 12.31 16.65 9.74
CA ALA A 142 12.59 17.10 8.39
C ALA A 142 12.15 18.58 8.20
N PRO A 143 12.96 19.44 7.58
CA PRO A 143 12.63 20.85 7.41
C PRO A 143 11.51 21.05 6.40
N THR A 144 11.37 20.14 5.44
CA THR A 144 10.35 20.15 4.38
C THR A 144 8.99 19.66 4.89
N PRO A 145 7.89 20.00 4.18
CA PRO A 145 6.58 19.40 4.40
C PRO A 145 6.61 17.87 4.32
N TYR A 146 5.62 17.22 4.93
CA TYR A 146 5.44 15.77 4.89
C TYR A 146 4.04 15.39 5.35
N ILE A 147 3.61 14.18 4.97
CA ILE A 147 2.42 13.53 5.53
C ILE A 147 2.85 12.17 6.07
N ILE A 148 2.79 11.99 7.39
CA ILE A 148 3.29 10.78 8.04
C ILE A 148 2.21 10.21 8.95
N GLY A 149 1.84 8.94 8.71
CA GLY A 149 1.03 8.14 9.62
C GLY A 149 1.90 7.52 10.69
N VAL A 150 1.62 7.80 11.96
CA VAL A 150 2.37 7.30 13.12
C VAL A 150 1.47 6.38 13.96
N PRO A 151 1.85 5.12 14.22
CA PRO A 151 1.12 4.27 15.15
C PRO A 151 1.02 4.89 16.54
N ALA A 152 -0.09 4.70 17.25
CA ALA A 152 -0.24 5.22 18.62
C ALA A 152 0.84 4.70 19.60
N SER A 153 1.41 3.53 19.34
CA SER A 153 2.51 2.95 20.10
C SER A 153 3.86 3.64 19.85
N PHE A 154 4.02 4.34 18.73
CA PHE A 154 5.31 4.89 18.29
C PHE A 154 5.95 5.83 19.31
N LEU A 155 5.18 6.77 19.86
CA LEU A 155 5.68 7.74 20.85
C LEU A 155 5.93 7.10 22.22
N ARG A 156 5.22 6.00 22.57
CA ARG A 156 5.40 5.32 23.86
C ARG A 156 6.72 4.59 23.98
N TYR A 157 7.30 4.15 22.86
CA TYR A 157 8.59 3.47 22.84
C TYR A 157 9.79 4.42 22.77
N LYS A 158 9.56 5.73 22.59
CA LYS A 158 10.63 6.71 22.33
C LYS A 158 10.54 7.89 23.31
N ASN A 159 10.87 7.63 24.58
CA ASN A 159 10.92 8.60 25.69
C ASN A 159 12.08 9.62 25.60
N GLN A 160 12.62 9.92 24.40
CA GLN A 160 13.76 10.81 24.21
C GLN A 160 13.43 12.12 23.46
N PHE A 161 12.16 12.52 23.40
CA PHE A 161 11.82 13.92 23.07
C PHE A 161 11.97 14.79 24.33
N GLN A 162 13.23 15.17 24.64
CA GLN A 162 13.54 16.33 25.47
C GLN A 162 14.30 17.35 24.63
#